data_AF-A0A2A3DEU9-F1
#
_entry.id   AF-A0A2A3DEU9-F1
#
_cell.length_a   1.000
_cell.length_b   1.000
_cell.length_c   1.000
_cell.angle_alpha   90.00
_cell.angle_beta   90.00
_cell.angle_gamma   90.00
#
_symmetry.space_group_name_H-M   'P 1'
#
loop_
_entity.id
_entity.type
_entity.pdbx_description
1 polymer ?
#
loop_
_entity_poly.entity_id
_entity_poly.type
_entity_poly.pdbx_seq_one_letter_code
_entity_poly.pdbx_strand_id
1 'polypeptide(L)'
;MSPQEQQVVDLLKAIETSAPEPVAVINPDHYTQHNLGAADGLSGFGALLAALPPNSAKVNTVRIFQDGDYVFAHTDYDFFGAKIGFDIFRFENGKIVEHWDNLQQTPTSANPSGNSMTDGPTAAVDLDRTEANKALVAQFVDDILVNGRFEKLAGYFDGDTYIQHNPQIANGLSGLGSALESMTKAGISMKYDTVHKVLGEGNFVLAVSEGSFGGNPTSFYDLFRVENGMIAEHWDTIETIPPQSEWKNQNGKFGF
;
A
#
# COMPACT_ATOMS: atom_id res chain seq x y z
N MET A 1 -1.89 -6.94 -17.92
CA MET A 1 -1.60 -5.51 -17.79
C MET A 1 -2.47 -4.72 -18.75
N SER A 2 -3.30 -3.82 -18.24
CA SER A 2 -4.13 -2.87 -18.95
C SER A 2 -3.31 -1.66 -19.45
N PRO A 3 -3.87 -0.82 -20.33
CA PRO A 3 -3.23 0.44 -20.70
C PRO A 3 -2.99 1.39 -19.53
N GLN A 4 -3.90 1.46 -18.55
CA GLN A 4 -3.79 2.36 -17.39
C GLN A 4 -2.71 1.87 -16.41
N GLU A 5 -2.59 0.56 -16.24
CA GLU A 5 -1.49 -0.02 -15.47
C GLU A 5 -0.13 0.32 -16.10
N GLN A 6 0.00 0.13 -17.42
CA GLN A 6 1.25 0.51 -18.11
C GLN A 6 1.56 2.00 -17.95
N GLN A 7 0.55 2.87 -18.03
CA GLN A 7 0.72 4.31 -17.82
C GLN A 7 1.24 4.64 -16.40
N VAL A 8 0.74 3.95 -15.37
CA VAL A 8 1.24 4.12 -14.00
C VAL A 8 2.67 3.59 -13.87
N VAL A 9 2.99 2.42 -14.43
CA VAL A 9 4.38 1.90 -14.45
C VAL A 9 5.33 2.91 -15.09
N ASP A 10 4.96 3.45 -16.25
CA ASP A 10 5.77 4.43 -16.97
C ASP A 10 5.92 5.73 -16.19
N LEU A 11 4.84 6.21 -15.54
CA LEU A 11 4.85 7.41 -14.70
C LEU A 11 5.77 7.24 -13.49
N LEU A 12 5.65 6.12 -12.77
CA LEU A 12 6.52 5.84 -11.62
C LEU A 12 7.98 5.70 -12.10
N LYS A 13 8.22 5.03 -13.23
CA LYS A 13 9.57 4.89 -13.80
C LYS A 13 10.16 6.23 -14.28
N ALA A 14 9.34 7.23 -14.57
CA ALA A 14 9.78 8.59 -14.89
C ALA A 14 10.53 9.25 -13.72
N ILE A 15 10.27 8.85 -12.46
CA ILE A 15 11.01 9.34 -11.29
C ILE A 15 12.49 8.97 -11.39
N GLU A 16 12.81 7.74 -11.82
CA GLU A 16 14.20 7.29 -12.04
C GLU A 16 14.78 7.86 -13.34
N THR A 17 14.02 7.79 -14.43
CA THR A 17 14.55 8.08 -15.78
C THR A 17 14.54 9.55 -16.13
N SER A 18 13.81 10.39 -15.39
CA SER A 18 13.51 11.79 -15.73
C SER A 18 12.85 11.96 -17.10
N ALA A 19 12.20 10.92 -17.63
CA ALA A 19 11.48 10.97 -18.90
C ALA A 19 10.25 11.89 -18.77
N PRO A 20 10.09 12.92 -19.60
CA PRO A 20 8.96 13.84 -19.49
C PRO A 20 7.65 13.28 -20.06
N GLU A 21 7.70 12.30 -20.96
CA GLU A 21 6.52 11.81 -21.69
C GLU A 21 5.47 11.16 -20.78
N PRO A 22 5.83 10.29 -19.81
CA PRO A 22 4.84 9.65 -18.94
C PRO A 22 4.05 10.64 -18.07
N VAL A 23 4.64 11.80 -17.76
CA VAL A 23 3.98 12.87 -16.98
C VAL A 23 2.71 13.39 -17.67
N ALA A 24 2.64 13.28 -19.00
CA ALA A 24 1.47 13.70 -19.77
C ALA A 24 0.19 12.91 -19.45
N VAL A 25 0.27 11.77 -18.75
CA VAL A 25 -0.93 11.06 -18.28
C VAL A 25 -1.65 11.80 -17.15
N ILE A 26 -0.96 12.65 -16.40
CA ILE A 26 -1.58 13.45 -15.34
C ILE A 26 -2.42 14.55 -15.98
N ASN A 27 -3.62 14.75 -15.45
CA ASN A 27 -4.46 15.88 -15.83
C ASN A 27 -3.82 17.18 -15.30
N PRO A 28 -3.41 18.11 -16.19
CA PRO A 28 -2.69 19.31 -15.76
C PRO A 28 -3.57 20.32 -15.02
N ASP A 29 -4.89 20.26 -15.23
CA ASP A 29 -5.85 21.22 -14.69
C ASP A 29 -6.51 20.69 -13.40
N HIS A 30 -6.58 19.37 -13.24
CA HIS A 30 -7.25 18.69 -12.14
C HIS A 30 -6.43 17.50 -11.64
N TYR A 31 -5.49 17.73 -10.73
CA TYR A 31 -4.72 16.68 -10.08
C TYR A 31 -4.61 16.92 -8.57
N THR A 32 -5.22 16.04 -7.80
CA THR A 32 -5.25 16.10 -6.33
C THR A 32 -4.20 15.17 -5.73
N GLN A 33 -3.35 15.71 -4.85
CA GLN A 33 -2.36 14.94 -4.07
C GLN A 33 -2.84 14.66 -2.64
N HIS A 34 -2.73 13.40 -2.24
CA HIS A 34 -2.86 12.96 -0.85
C HIS A 34 -1.53 12.54 -0.21
N ASN A 35 -0.44 12.46 -1.00
CA ASN A 35 0.91 12.41 -0.44
C ASN A 35 1.17 13.73 0.31
N LEU A 36 1.25 13.66 1.63
CA LEU A 36 1.36 14.82 2.51
C LEU A 36 2.70 15.57 2.37
N GLY A 37 3.72 14.92 1.82
CA GLY A 37 5.02 15.50 1.47
C GLY A 37 5.05 16.20 0.11
N ALA A 38 4.02 16.04 -0.73
CA ALA A 38 3.90 16.67 -2.03
C ALA A 38 2.89 17.83 -2.02
N ALA A 39 3.26 18.94 -2.64
CA ALA A 39 2.31 20.00 -2.91
C ALA A 39 1.28 19.55 -3.95
N ASP A 40 0.13 20.21 -3.97
CA ASP A 40 -0.95 19.83 -4.86
C ASP A 40 -0.67 20.16 -6.34
N GLY A 41 -1.39 19.50 -7.25
CA GLY A 41 -1.30 19.72 -8.68
C GLY A 41 0.01 19.26 -9.32
N LEU A 42 0.07 19.36 -10.66
CA LEU A 42 1.21 18.89 -11.44
C LEU A 42 2.52 19.62 -11.08
N SER A 43 2.43 20.88 -10.66
CA SER A 43 3.59 21.64 -10.18
C SER A 43 4.21 21.05 -8.93
N GLY A 44 3.39 20.52 -8.02
CA GLY A 44 3.90 19.90 -6.79
C GLY A 44 4.64 18.59 -7.07
N PHE A 45 4.10 17.78 -7.97
CA PHE A 45 4.80 16.59 -8.49
C PHE A 45 6.12 16.97 -9.18
N GLY A 46 6.11 17.96 -10.07
CA GLY A 46 7.32 18.44 -10.74
C GLY A 46 8.38 18.98 -9.77
N ALA A 47 7.97 19.64 -8.69
CA ALA A 47 8.88 20.12 -7.64
C ALA A 47 9.55 18.98 -6.87
N LEU A 48 8.81 17.89 -6.59
CA LEU A 48 9.37 16.69 -5.96
C LEU A 48 10.44 16.05 -6.84
N LEU A 49 10.16 15.90 -8.14
CA LEU A 49 11.13 15.38 -9.10
C LEU A 49 12.38 16.26 -9.19
N ALA A 50 12.21 17.58 -9.25
CA ALA A 50 13.32 18.53 -9.32
C ALA A 50 14.19 18.56 -8.06
N ALA A 51 13.67 18.09 -6.91
CA ALA A 51 14.42 17.99 -5.67
C ALA A 51 15.36 16.78 -5.62
N LEU A 52 15.17 15.79 -6.50
CA LEU A 52 16.02 14.60 -6.56
C LEU A 52 17.38 14.95 -7.15
N PRO A 53 18.49 14.52 -6.51
CA PRO A 53 19.79 14.59 -7.16
C PRO A 53 19.78 13.82 -8.49
N PRO A 54 20.48 14.29 -9.54
CA PRO A 54 20.51 13.61 -10.82
C PRO A 54 20.94 12.15 -10.70
N ASN A 55 20.20 11.23 -11.34
CA ASN A 55 20.46 9.78 -11.33
C ASN A 55 20.49 9.13 -9.95
N SER A 56 19.85 9.73 -8.94
CA SER A 56 19.81 9.17 -7.58
C SER A 56 18.62 8.26 -7.31
N ALA A 57 17.57 8.36 -8.11
CA ALA A 57 16.35 7.59 -7.89
C ALA A 57 16.43 6.19 -8.55
N LYS A 58 15.88 5.18 -7.87
CA LYS A 58 15.54 3.88 -8.43
C LYS A 58 14.07 3.57 -8.21
N VAL A 59 13.44 3.01 -9.23
CA VAL A 59 12.04 2.61 -9.21
C VAL A 59 11.87 1.23 -9.83
N ASN A 60 11.29 0.31 -9.06
CA ASN A 60 10.91 -1.01 -9.49
C ASN A 60 9.47 -1.31 -9.05
N THR A 61 8.51 -1.14 -9.95
CA THR A 61 7.11 -1.53 -9.72
C THR A 61 7.03 -3.06 -9.72
N VAL A 62 6.84 -3.64 -8.53
CA VAL A 62 6.85 -5.09 -8.30
C VAL A 62 5.53 -5.72 -8.75
N ARG A 63 4.43 -5.05 -8.42
CA ARG A 63 3.06 -5.49 -8.71
C ARG A 63 2.23 -4.28 -9.09
N ILE A 64 1.25 -4.50 -9.95
CA ILE A 64 0.30 -3.47 -10.33
C ILE A 64 -1.04 -4.12 -10.67
N PHE A 65 -2.11 -3.46 -10.25
CA PHE A 65 -3.47 -3.95 -10.37
C PHE A 65 -4.43 -2.79 -10.70
N GLN A 66 -5.58 -3.12 -11.29
CA GLN A 66 -6.64 -2.17 -11.60
C GLN A 66 -8.00 -2.60 -11.02
N ASP A 67 -8.67 -1.67 -10.34
CA ASP A 67 -10.04 -1.81 -9.80
C ASP A 67 -10.90 -0.62 -10.25
N GLY A 68 -11.69 -0.82 -11.31
CA GLY A 68 -12.48 0.24 -11.94
C GLY A 68 -11.59 1.38 -12.43
N ASP A 69 -11.83 2.58 -11.88
CA ASP A 69 -11.09 3.80 -12.20
C ASP A 69 -9.80 3.95 -11.38
N TYR A 70 -9.48 3.02 -10.48
CA TYR A 70 -8.28 3.05 -9.67
C TYR A 70 -7.23 2.08 -10.20
N VAL A 71 -5.97 2.51 -10.19
CA VAL A 71 -4.81 1.65 -10.38
C VAL A 71 -3.98 1.73 -9.11
N PHE A 72 -3.54 0.60 -8.58
CA PHE A 72 -2.68 0.55 -7.41
C PHE A 72 -1.44 -0.30 -7.65
N ALA A 73 -0.31 0.19 -7.18
CA ALA A 73 1.00 -0.39 -7.42
C ALA A 73 1.72 -0.66 -6.09
N HIS A 74 2.47 -1.77 -6.04
CA HIS A 74 3.43 -2.05 -4.98
C HIS A 74 4.83 -1.83 -5.56
N THR A 75 5.55 -0.85 -5.02
CA THR A 75 6.78 -0.35 -5.64
C THR A 75 7.94 -0.37 -4.66
N ASP A 76 9.09 -0.88 -5.13
CA ASP A 76 10.38 -0.77 -4.47
C ASP A 76 11.12 0.46 -5.02
N TYR A 77 11.47 1.34 -4.09
CA TYR A 77 12.02 2.66 -4.36
C TYR A 77 13.39 2.82 -3.70
N ASP A 78 14.28 3.54 -4.38
CA ASP A 78 15.41 4.20 -3.73
C ASP A 78 15.40 5.67 -4.14
N PHE A 79 14.78 6.52 -3.33
CA PHE A 79 14.87 7.96 -3.47
C PHE A 79 14.84 8.58 -2.08
N PHE A 80 15.81 9.45 -1.79
CA PHE A 80 16.07 9.89 -0.40
C PHE A 80 16.22 8.69 0.56
N GLY A 81 16.83 7.59 0.10
CA GLY A 81 16.99 6.30 0.80
C GLY A 81 15.93 5.26 0.42
N ALA A 82 16.25 3.99 0.64
CA ALA A 82 15.41 2.83 0.29
C ALA A 82 14.03 2.87 0.97
N LYS A 83 12.99 2.74 0.16
CA LYS A 83 11.58 2.74 0.56
C LYS A 83 10.82 1.65 -0.18
N ILE A 84 9.81 1.13 0.47
CA ILE A 84 8.78 0.33 -0.18
C ILE A 84 7.45 1.03 0.06
N GLY A 85 6.62 1.02 -0.97
CA GLY A 85 5.39 1.78 -0.96
C GLY A 85 4.27 1.13 -1.74
N PHE A 86 3.06 1.58 -1.39
CA PHE A 86 1.92 1.44 -2.27
C PHE A 86 1.55 2.81 -2.83
N ASP A 87 1.28 2.86 -4.12
CA ASP A 87 0.76 4.03 -4.80
C ASP A 87 -0.65 3.70 -5.31
N ILE A 88 -1.60 4.61 -5.18
CA ILE A 88 -2.97 4.51 -5.72
C ILE A 88 -3.20 5.73 -6.60
N PHE A 89 -3.66 5.50 -7.83
CA PHE A 89 -4.01 6.54 -8.79
C PHE A 89 -5.46 6.39 -9.21
N ARG A 90 -6.22 7.49 -9.24
CA ARG A 90 -7.56 7.51 -9.82
C ARG A 90 -7.53 8.16 -11.20
N PHE A 91 -8.25 7.54 -12.13
CA PHE A 91 -8.37 8.00 -13.51
C PHE A 91 -9.73 8.63 -13.79
N GLU A 92 -9.74 9.63 -14.65
CA GLU A 92 -10.92 10.14 -15.34
C GLU A 92 -10.56 10.44 -16.80
N ASN A 93 -11.39 9.98 -17.74
CA ASN A 93 -11.20 10.24 -19.18
C ASN A 93 -9.78 9.88 -19.69
N GLY A 94 -9.19 8.81 -19.15
CA GLY A 94 -7.84 8.34 -19.51
C GLY A 94 -6.69 9.20 -18.97
N LYS A 95 -6.96 10.09 -18.01
CA LYS A 95 -5.96 10.89 -17.29
C LYS A 95 -5.98 10.58 -15.80
N ILE A 96 -4.82 10.64 -15.17
CA ILE A 96 -4.71 10.57 -13.70
C ILE A 96 -5.16 11.91 -13.14
N VAL A 97 -6.14 11.87 -12.23
CA VAL A 97 -6.69 13.07 -11.56
C VAL A 97 -6.43 13.09 -10.06
N GLU A 98 -5.96 11.98 -9.49
CA GLU A 98 -5.76 11.89 -8.04
C GLU A 98 -4.74 10.82 -7.70
N HIS A 99 -3.98 11.04 -6.62
CA HIS A 99 -2.97 10.11 -6.16
C HIS A 99 -2.79 10.10 -4.65
N TRP A 100 -2.69 8.89 -4.11
CA TRP A 100 -2.34 8.56 -2.73
C TRP A 100 -1.11 7.67 -2.74
N ASP A 101 -0.27 7.79 -1.71
CA ASP A 101 0.79 6.84 -1.44
C ASP A 101 0.79 6.44 0.02
N ASN A 102 1.46 5.34 0.32
CA ASN A 102 1.88 4.99 1.67
C ASN A 102 3.28 4.39 1.62
N LEU A 103 4.25 5.06 2.25
CA LEU A 103 5.67 4.69 2.14
C LEU A 103 6.24 4.31 3.50
N GLN A 104 7.07 3.27 3.53
CA GLN A 104 7.91 2.96 4.67
C GLN A 104 9.35 2.65 4.26
N GLN A 105 10.27 2.76 5.22
CA GLN A 105 11.66 2.40 4.98
C GLN A 105 11.80 0.90 4.69
N THR A 106 12.52 0.55 3.64
CA THR A 106 12.85 -0.84 3.34
C THR A 106 13.77 -1.40 4.43
N PRO A 107 13.43 -2.54 5.07
CA PRO A 107 14.31 -3.15 6.06
C PRO A 107 15.59 -3.67 5.39
N THR A 108 16.70 -3.65 6.12
CA THR A 108 17.99 -4.17 5.61
C THR A 108 18.07 -5.71 5.63
N SER A 109 17.07 -6.36 6.22
CA SER A 109 16.98 -7.82 6.34
C SER A 109 15.56 -8.28 6.05
N ALA A 110 15.44 -9.53 5.62
CA ALA A 110 14.15 -10.22 5.54
C ALA A 110 13.48 -10.31 6.93
N ASN A 111 12.19 -10.62 6.93
CA ASN A 111 11.42 -10.86 8.14
C ASN A 111 11.92 -12.13 8.88
N PRO A 112 11.39 -12.46 10.08
CA PRO A 112 11.82 -13.64 10.84
C PRO A 112 11.66 -14.99 10.10
N SER A 113 10.85 -15.04 9.04
CA SER A 113 10.67 -16.21 8.19
C SER A 113 11.53 -16.21 6.92
N GLY A 114 12.33 -15.17 6.69
CA GLY A 114 13.22 -15.06 5.54
C GLY A 114 12.60 -14.46 4.29
N ASN A 115 11.38 -13.90 4.37
CA ASN A 115 10.74 -13.22 3.24
C ASN A 115 11.11 -11.74 3.21
N SER A 116 11.37 -11.22 2.03
CA SER A 116 11.46 -9.78 1.79
C SER A 116 10.06 -9.16 1.71
N MET A 117 9.99 -7.83 1.73
CA MET A 117 8.77 -7.08 1.53
C MET A 117 8.24 -7.12 0.08
N THR A 118 8.99 -7.67 -0.88
CA THR A 118 8.60 -7.69 -2.30
C THR A 118 8.47 -9.10 -2.88
N ASP A 119 8.93 -10.12 -2.16
CA ASP A 119 8.81 -11.54 -2.52
C ASP A 119 7.35 -11.96 -2.77
N GLY A 120 7.17 -13.08 -3.46
CA GLY A 120 5.86 -13.70 -3.72
C GLY A 120 5.31 -13.45 -5.12
N PRO A 121 4.11 -13.96 -5.45
CA PRO A 121 3.50 -13.82 -6.77
C PRO A 121 3.23 -12.36 -7.12
N THR A 122 3.28 -12.00 -8.41
CA THR A 122 3.06 -10.62 -8.87
C THR A 122 1.88 -10.48 -9.84
N ALA A 123 1.41 -11.58 -10.42
CA ALA A 123 0.29 -11.60 -11.36
C ALA A 123 -1.00 -12.00 -10.66
N ALA A 124 -2.07 -11.24 -10.87
CA ALA A 124 -3.40 -11.60 -10.41
C ALA A 124 -3.94 -12.83 -11.16
N VAL A 125 -4.62 -13.69 -10.41
CA VAL A 125 -5.44 -14.81 -10.91
C VAL A 125 -6.83 -14.71 -10.29
N ASP A 126 -7.76 -15.60 -10.66
CA ASP A 126 -9.13 -15.62 -10.11
C ASP A 126 -9.88 -14.28 -10.30
N LEU A 127 -9.73 -13.65 -11.47
CA LEU A 127 -10.34 -12.34 -11.81
C LEU A 127 -11.87 -12.33 -11.63
N ASP A 128 -12.53 -13.47 -11.83
CA ASP A 128 -13.97 -13.65 -11.61
C ASP A 128 -14.37 -13.63 -10.13
N ARG A 129 -13.40 -13.74 -9.21
CA ARG A 129 -13.61 -13.74 -7.76
C ARG A 129 -13.26 -12.42 -7.07
N THR A 130 -12.87 -11.39 -7.83
CA THR A 130 -12.44 -10.08 -7.30
C THR A 130 -13.35 -9.55 -6.19
N GLU A 131 -14.66 -9.45 -6.44
CA GLU A 131 -15.60 -8.90 -5.45
C GLU A 131 -15.76 -9.78 -4.21
N ALA A 132 -15.72 -11.11 -4.37
CA ALA A 132 -15.76 -12.03 -3.24
C ALA A 132 -14.50 -11.94 -2.37
N ASN A 133 -13.33 -11.78 -3.01
CA ASN A 133 -12.06 -11.63 -2.32
C ASN A 133 -11.98 -10.27 -1.60
N LYS A 134 -12.46 -9.19 -2.23
CA LYS A 134 -12.60 -7.87 -1.59
C LYS A 134 -13.49 -7.95 -0.36
N ALA A 135 -14.65 -8.61 -0.46
CA ALA A 135 -15.54 -8.80 0.67
C ALA A 135 -14.89 -9.60 1.83
N LEU A 136 -14.17 -10.68 1.51
CA LEU A 136 -13.45 -11.49 2.49
C LEU A 136 -12.43 -10.64 3.27
N VAL A 137 -11.58 -9.90 2.55
CA VAL A 137 -10.52 -9.08 3.15
C VAL A 137 -11.09 -7.90 3.92
N ALA A 138 -12.11 -7.22 3.39
CA ALA A 138 -12.81 -6.15 4.11
C ALA A 138 -13.38 -6.66 5.44
N GLN A 139 -14.00 -7.84 5.43
CA GLN A 139 -14.55 -8.45 6.63
C GLN A 139 -13.45 -8.87 7.62
N PHE A 140 -12.33 -9.39 7.14
CA PHE A 140 -11.17 -9.71 7.98
C PHE A 140 -10.61 -8.46 8.68
N VAL A 141 -10.36 -7.39 7.94
CA VAL A 141 -9.82 -6.13 8.49
C VAL A 141 -10.78 -5.56 9.53
N ASP A 142 -12.09 -5.52 9.23
CA ASP A 142 -13.09 -5.05 10.20
C ASP A 142 -13.18 -5.96 11.44
N ASP A 143 -13.32 -7.27 11.25
CA ASP A 143 -13.47 -8.21 12.36
C ASP A 143 -12.25 -8.20 13.27
N ILE A 144 -11.05 -8.36 12.70
CA ILE A 144 -9.84 -8.63 13.46
C ILE A 144 -9.10 -7.36 13.81
N LEU A 145 -8.77 -6.54 12.81
CA LEU A 145 -7.85 -5.40 13.00
C LEU A 145 -8.56 -4.22 13.66
N VAL A 146 -9.79 -3.90 13.24
CA VAL A 146 -10.57 -2.78 13.78
C VAL A 146 -11.25 -3.17 15.10
N ASN A 147 -11.95 -4.31 15.13
CA ASN A 147 -12.83 -4.65 16.25
C ASN A 147 -12.27 -5.72 17.21
N GLY A 148 -11.09 -6.30 16.94
CA GLY A 148 -10.45 -7.26 17.85
C GLY A 148 -11.23 -8.55 18.08
N ARG A 149 -12.07 -8.97 17.12
CA ARG A 149 -12.89 -10.20 17.18
C ARG A 149 -12.08 -11.45 16.85
N PHE A 150 -10.99 -11.68 17.62
CA PHE A 150 -10.02 -12.75 17.39
C PHE A 150 -10.63 -14.16 17.42
N GLU A 151 -11.81 -14.34 18.01
CA GLU A 151 -12.55 -15.61 17.93
C GLU A 151 -12.92 -16.01 16.50
N LYS A 152 -12.94 -15.05 15.56
CA LYS A 152 -13.20 -15.30 14.13
C LYS A 152 -11.94 -15.54 13.31
N LEU A 153 -10.75 -15.32 13.89
CA LEU A 153 -9.48 -15.28 13.15
C LEU A 153 -9.25 -16.55 12.32
N ALA A 154 -9.44 -17.72 12.93
CA ALA A 154 -9.22 -19.00 12.26
C ALA A 154 -10.14 -19.25 11.04
N GLY A 155 -11.25 -18.51 10.91
CA GLY A 155 -12.16 -18.63 9.77
C GLY A 155 -11.67 -17.96 8.49
N TYR A 156 -10.61 -17.15 8.57
CA TYR A 156 -10.06 -16.39 7.44
C TYR A 156 -8.85 -17.04 6.77
N PHE A 157 -8.26 -18.06 7.40
CA PHE A 157 -6.97 -18.63 7.00
C PHE A 157 -7.04 -20.15 6.90
N ASP A 158 -6.23 -20.74 6.02
CA ASP A 158 -6.03 -22.18 5.95
C ASP A 158 -5.01 -22.63 7.01
N GLY A 159 -5.46 -22.72 8.25
CA GLY A 159 -4.57 -23.09 9.37
C GLY A 159 -3.45 -22.07 9.61
N ASP A 160 -2.21 -22.55 9.73
CA ASP A 160 -1.04 -21.75 10.09
C ASP A 160 -0.10 -21.48 8.90
N THR A 161 -0.59 -21.57 7.66
CA THR A 161 0.26 -21.58 6.46
C THR A 161 0.36 -20.24 5.73
N TYR A 162 -0.28 -19.18 6.23
CA TYR A 162 -0.26 -17.89 5.54
C TYR A 162 1.15 -17.28 5.56
N ILE A 163 1.57 -16.72 4.45
CA ILE A 163 2.90 -16.14 4.24
C ILE A 163 2.86 -14.67 4.63
N GLN A 164 3.88 -14.22 5.36
CA GLN A 164 3.97 -12.85 5.86
C GLN A 164 5.18 -12.14 5.26
N HIS A 165 5.01 -10.88 4.89
CA HIS A 165 6.06 -10.02 4.37
C HIS A 165 6.30 -8.76 5.22
N ASN A 166 5.46 -8.50 6.24
CA ASN A 166 5.75 -7.50 7.26
C ASN A 166 7.13 -7.80 7.88
N PRO A 167 8.05 -6.81 7.95
CA PRO A 167 9.42 -7.02 8.40
C PRO A 167 9.57 -7.56 9.83
N GLN A 168 8.55 -7.38 10.68
CA GLN A 168 8.57 -7.72 12.11
C GLN A 168 7.78 -8.99 12.44
N ILE A 169 7.08 -9.58 11.47
CA ILE A 169 6.13 -10.68 11.72
C ILE A 169 6.56 -11.91 10.93
N ALA A 170 6.62 -13.05 11.61
CA ALA A 170 6.88 -14.35 10.98
C ALA A 170 5.63 -14.87 10.24
N ASN A 171 5.82 -15.84 9.35
CA ASN A 171 4.74 -16.59 8.73
C ASN A 171 3.81 -17.23 9.77
N GLY A 172 2.58 -17.52 9.34
CA GLY A 172 1.57 -18.19 10.13
C GLY A 172 0.88 -17.28 11.14
N LEU A 173 -0.31 -17.71 11.57
CA LEU A 173 -1.06 -17.10 12.66
C LEU A 173 -0.27 -17.17 13.97
N SER A 174 0.55 -18.20 14.15
CA SER A 174 1.49 -18.31 15.26
C SER A 174 2.53 -17.19 15.26
N GLY A 175 3.05 -16.82 14.09
CA GLY A 175 3.94 -15.68 13.89
C GLY A 175 3.26 -14.35 14.24
N LEU A 176 2.03 -14.14 13.74
CA LEU A 176 1.22 -12.96 14.08
C LEU A 176 0.95 -12.86 15.58
N GLY A 177 0.49 -13.94 16.20
CA GLY A 177 0.20 -13.97 17.63
C GLY A 177 1.43 -13.64 18.49
N SER A 178 2.59 -14.19 18.12
CA SER A 178 3.87 -13.93 18.80
C SER A 178 4.30 -12.46 18.68
N ALA A 179 4.08 -11.84 17.51
CA ALA A 179 4.38 -10.42 17.29
C ALA A 179 3.44 -9.53 18.12
N LEU A 180 2.13 -9.80 18.14
CA LEU A 180 1.15 -9.07 18.95
C LEU A 180 1.46 -9.15 20.45
N GLU A 181 1.81 -10.33 20.95
CA GLU A 181 2.22 -10.52 22.34
C GLU A 181 3.50 -9.73 22.66
N SER A 182 4.48 -9.74 21.76
CA SER A 182 5.74 -9.00 21.93
C SER A 182 5.52 -7.49 21.93
N MET A 183 4.69 -6.96 21.04
CA MET A 183 4.32 -5.55 21.02
C MET A 183 3.61 -5.14 22.32
N THR A 184 2.67 -5.98 22.80
CA THR A 184 1.97 -5.76 24.06
C THR A 184 2.94 -5.70 25.25
N LYS A 185 3.91 -6.63 25.33
CA LYS A 185 4.96 -6.62 26.37
C LYS A 185 5.87 -5.39 26.28
N ALA A 186 6.10 -4.86 25.08
CA ALA A 186 6.86 -3.64 24.85
C ALA A 186 6.04 -2.35 25.10
N GLY A 187 4.74 -2.47 25.41
CA GLY A 187 3.85 -1.32 25.57
C GLY A 187 3.52 -0.59 24.26
N ILE A 188 3.74 -1.25 23.11
CA ILE A 188 3.43 -0.71 21.78
C ILE A 188 2.01 -1.15 21.43
N SER A 189 1.12 -0.18 21.22
CA SER A 189 -0.23 -0.42 20.71
C SER A 189 -0.28 -0.27 19.20
N MET A 190 -0.94 -1.21 18.53
CA MET A 190 -1.37 -1.09 17.14
C MET A 190 -2.90 -1.09 17.15
N LYS A 191 -3.50 -0.03 16.63
CA LYS A 191 -4.95 0.15 16.60
C LYS A 191 -5.38 0.60 15.23
N TYR A 192 -6.38 -0.07 14.67
CA TYR A 192 -7.08 0.36 13.47
C TYR A 192 -8.40 1.03 13.90
N ASP A 193 -8.74 2.13 13.25
CA ASP A 193 -9.93 2.93 13.57
C ASP A 193 -10.94 2.91 12.42
N THR A 194 -10.49 3.17 11.18
CA THR A 194 -11.38 3.28 10.01
C THR A 194 -10.76 2.62 8.79
N VAL A 195 -11.55 1.86 8.03
CA VAL A 195 -11.18 1.40 6.68
C VAL A 195 -11.73 2.40 5.67
N HIS A 196 -10.85 3.07 4.94
CA HIS A 196 -11.20 4.14 3.99
C HIS A 196 -11.42 3.60 2.57
N LYS A 197 -10.66 2.57 2.16
CA LYS A 197 -10.77 1.98 0.82
C LYS A 197 -10.42 0.50 0.84
N VAL A 198 -11.10 -0.26 -0.02
CA VAL A 198 -10.73 -1.64 -0.35
C VAL A 198 -10.72 -1.75 -1.87
N LEU A 199 -9.54 -1.99 -2.44
CA LEU A 199 -9.31 -2.15 -3.88
C LEU A 199 -8.87 -3.59 -4.15
N GLY A 200 -9.26 -4.17 -5.28
CA GLY A 200 -8.80 -5.51 -5.62
C GLY A 200 -8.88 -5.84 -7.11
N GLU A 201 -7.99 -6.74 -7.52
CA GLU A 201 -8.02 -7.39 -8.83
C GLU A 201 -7.72 -8.88 -8.66
N GLY A 202 -8.70 -9.71 -9.03
CA GLY A 202 -8.64 -11.15 -8.84
C GLY A 202 -8.39 -11.51 -7.40
N ASN A 203 -7.26 -12.16 -7.16
CA ASN A 203 -6.87 -12.65 -5.85
C ASN A 203 -6.02 -11.67 -5.02
N PHE A 204 -5.70 -10.48 -5.51
CA PHE A 204 -5.03 -9.44 -4.73
C PHE A 204 -6.01 -8.37 -4.26
N VAL A 205 -5.94 -8.01 -2.97
CA VAL A 205 -6.81 -7.00 -2.36
C VAL A 205 -6.01 -6.11 -1.43
N LEU A 206 -6.04 -4.80 -1.69
CA LEU A 206 -5.45 -3.76 -0.86
C LEU A 206 -6.52 -3.13 0.04
N ALA A 207 -6.32 -3.15 1.35
CA ALA A 207 -7.11 -2.40 2.32
C ALA A 207 -6.33 -1.17 2.79
N VAL A 208 -6.97 -0.01 2.77
CA VAL A 208 -6.42 1.28 3.21
C VAL A 208 -7.13 1.69 4.48
N SER A 209 -6.39 1.77 5.58
CA SER A 209 -6.93 2.02 6.91
C SER A 209 -6.20 3.14 7.64
N GLU A 210 -6.94 3.81 8.53
CA GLU A 210 -6.43 4.79 9.48
C GLU A 210 -6.42 4.18 10.88
N GLY A 211 -5.44 4.59 11.69
CA GLY A 211 -5.48 4.36 13.12
C GLY A 211 -4.28 4.94 13.85
N SER A 212 -3.68 4.16 14.75
CA SER A 212 -2.50 4.56 15.51
C SER A 212 -1.52 3.43 15.78
N PHE A 213 -0.23 3.77 15.78
CA PHE A 213 0.87 2.88 16.14
C PHE A 213 1.78 3.54 17.17
N GLY A 214 1.94 2.91 18.33
CA GLY A 214 2.66 3.49 19.48
C GLY A 214 2.06 4.81 19.97
N GLY A 215 0.76 5.03 19.76
CA GLY A 215 0.05 6.27 20.08
C GLY A 215 0.14 7.38 19.03
N ASN A 216 0.87 7.19 17.93
CA ASN A 216 0.95 8.17 16.85
C ASN A 216 -0.09 7.89 15.76
N PRO A 217 -0.76 8.91 15.19
CA PRO A 217 -1.63 8.74 14.03
C PRO A 217 -0.89 8.03 12.89
N THR A 218 -1.49 7.00 12.31
CA THR A 218 -0.82 6.09 11.38
C THR A 218 -1.76 5.67 10.26
N SER A 219 -1.22 5.56 9.05
CA SER A 219 -1.87 5.01 7.87
C SER A 219 -1.33 3.59 7.61
N PHE A 220 -2.24 2.65 7.45
CA PHE A 220 -1.96 1.24 7.20
C PHE A 220 -2.48 0.87 5.82
N TYR A 221 -1.60 0.36 4.97
CA TYR A 221 -1.96 -0.19 3.67
C TYR A 221 -1.58 -1.66 3.69
N ASP A 222 -2.59 -2.53 3.69
CA ASP A 222 -2.45 -3.98 3.83
C ASP A 222 -2.89 -4.66 2.52
N LEU A 223 -1.93 -5.23 1.79
CA LEU A 223 -2.18 -6.02 0.58
C LEU A 223 -2.24 -7.50 0.96
N PHE A 224 -3.34 -8.15 0.59
CA PHE A 224 -3.56 -9.57 0.81
C PHE A 224 -3.64 -10.32 -0.52
N ARG A 225 -3.11 -11.54 -0.54
CA ARG A 225 -3.45 -12.54 -1.55
C ARG A 225 -4.43 -13.54 -0.98
N VAL A 226 -5.49 -13.83 -1.73
CA VAL A 226 -6.48 -14.86 -1.43
C VAL A 226 -6.17 -16.12 -2.22
N GLU A 227 -6.38 -17.28 -1.60
CA GLU A 227 -6.25 -18.58 -2.24
C GLU A 227 -7.32 -19.52 -1.69
N ASN A 228 -8.04 -20.21 -2.57
CA ASN A 228 -9.11 -21.14 -2.17
C ASN A 228 -10.17 -20.50 -1.25
N GLY A 229 -10.39 -19.19 -1.36
CA GLY A 229 -11.32 -18.44 -0.51
C GLY A 229 -10.82 -18.13 0.90
N MET A 230 -9.52 -18.27 1.17
CA MET A 230 -8.86 -17.94 2.42
C MET A 230 -7.70 -16.96 2.17
N ILE A 231 -7.35 -16.15 3.16
CA ILE A 231 -6.17 -15.28 3.11
C ILE A 231 -4.92 -16.17 3.20
N ALA A 232 -4.02 -16.01 2.23
CA ALA A 232 -2.85 -16.88 2.05
C ALA A 232 -1.52 -16.12 2.17
N GLU A 233 -1.49 -14.82 1.91
CA GLU A 233 -0.26 -14.03 1.89
C GLU A 233 -0.55 -12.55 2.19
N HIS A 234 0.40 -11.86 2.83
CA HIS A 234 0.22 -10.49 3.30
C HIS A 234 1.49 -9.63 3.17
N TRP A 235 1.33 -8.42 2.63
CA TRP A 235 2.33 -7.35 2.59
C TRP A 235 1.72 -6.08 3.16
N ASP A 236 2.51 -5.24 3.81
CA ASP A 236 2.00 -3.97 4.33
C ASP A 236 2.97 -2.81 4.24
N THR A 237 2.43 -1.62 4.49
CA THR A 237 3.20 -0.45 4.89
C THR A 237 2.53 0.24 6.07
N ILE A 238 3.34 0.69 7.02
CA ILE A 238 2.92 1.39 8.24
C ILE A 238 3.57 2.77 8.23
N GLU A 239 2.80 3.80 7.92
CA GLU A 239 3.31 5.16 7.78
C GLU A 239 2.73 6.07 8.87
N THR A 240 3.60 6.67 9.68
CA THR A 240 3.17 7.70 10.64
C THR A 240 2.69 8.93 9.89
N ILE A 241 1.48 9.40 10.20
CA ILE A 241 0.93 10.61 9.60
C ILE A 241 1.57 11.82 10.32
N PRO A 242 2.31 12.69 9.60
CA PRO A 242 2.92 13.86 10.21
C PRO A 242 1.85 14.86 10.68
N PRO A 243 2.18 15.77 11.62
CA PRO A 243 1.25 16.83 12.02
C PRO A 243 0.91 17.74 10.84
N GLN A 244 -0.30 18.29 10.85
CA GLN A 244 -0.83 19.11 9.74
C GLN A 244 0.07 20.31 9.36
N SER A 245 0.85 20.83 10.30
CA SER A 245 1.82 21.91 10.05
C SER A 245 2.94 21.54 9.08
N GLU A 246 3.18 20.24 8.86
CA GLU A 246 4.20 19.74 7.94
C GLU A 246 3.64 19.39 6.56
N TRP A 247 2.31 19.37 6.41
CA TRP A 247 1.66 18.98 5.16
C TRP A 247 1.91 20.02 4.07
N LYS A 248 2.15 19.54 2.84
CA LYS A 248 2.37 20.36 1.65
C LYS A 248 1.09 20.61 0.84
N ASN A 249 0.00 19.92 1.18
CA ASN A 249 -1.34 20.10 0.63
C ASN A 249 -2.38 20.08 1.76
N GLN A 250 -3.65 20.37 1.43
CA GLN A 250 -4.77 20.41 2.39
C GLN A 250 -5.77 19.26 2.18
N ASN A 251 -5.45 18.28 1.32
CA ASN A 251 -6.39 17.26 0.86
C ASN A 251 -6.50 16.08 1.84
N GLY A 252 -5.56 15.98 2.79
CA GLY A 252 -5.51 14.92 3.80
C GLY A 252 -5.00 13.58 3.24
N LYS A 253 -4.81 12.58 4.11
CA LYS A 253 -4.22 11.28 3.74
C LYS A 253 -5.21 10.32 3.08
N PHE A 254 -6.52 10.51 3.26
CA PHE A 254 -7.54 9.48 2.96
C PHE A 254 -8.74 9.96 2.14
N GLY A 255 -8.67 11.07 1.40
CA GLY A 255 -9.83 11.71 0.73
C GLY A 255 -10.46 10.94 -0.45
N PHE A 256 -10.79 9.67 -0.26
CA PHE A 256 -11.41 8.75 -1.22
C PHE A 256 -12.90 9.02 -1.51
#